data_AF-A0A3G8XM66-F1
#
_entry.id   AF-A0A3G8XM66-F1
#
_cell.length_a   1.000
_cell.length_b   1.000
_cell.length_c   1.000
_cell.angle_alpha   90.00
_cell.angle_beta   90.00
_cell.angle_gamma   90.00
#
_symmetry.space_group_name_H-M   'P 1'
#
loop_
_entity.id
_entity.type
_entity.pdbx_description
1 polymer ?
#
loop_
_entity_poly.entity_id
_entity_poly.type
_entity_poly.pdbx_seq_one_letter_code
_entity_poly.pdbx_strand_id
1 'polypeptide(L)'
;MNIEILFQKLFYDEPQNIDYYLESVFGLLHDEASKRGIEFEGYFITKWTDSANTIINFDEEYFSNLDRRNLYVYKASASDPEIFTLLQKAYKIAKLRVPQINDIHREIFEHGEKGVKF
;
A
#
# COMPACT_ATOMS: atom_id res chain seq x y z
N MET A 1 -15.97 -9.00 -1.31
CA MET A 1 -16.30 -7.78 -0.54
C MET A 1 -15.65 -6.61 -1.24
N ASN A 2 -16.38 -5.52 -1.52
CA ASN A 2 -15.84 -4.37 -2.24
C ASN A 2 -14.87 -3.59 -1.32
N ILE A 3 -13.64 -3.33 -1.79
CA ILE A 3 -12.59 -2.62 -1.03
C ILE A 3 -13.05 -1.22 -0.56
N GLU A 4 -13.93 -0.54 -1.31
CA GLU A 4 -14.48 0.75 -0.89
C GLU A 4 -15.37 0.65 0.35
N ILE A 5 -16.09 -0.47 0.52
CA ILE A 5 -16.89 -0.73 1.72
C ILE A 5 -15.96 -0.90 2.93
N LEU A 6 -14.81 -1.53 2.73
CA LEU A 6 -13.80 -1.64 3.78
C LEU A 6 -13.23 -0.28 4.16
N PHE A 7 -12.94 0.59 3.20
CA PHE A 7 -12.49 1.95 3.48
C PHE A 7 -13.54 2.72 4.30
N GLN A 8 -14.81 2.64 3.95
CA GLN A 8 -15.86 3.30 4.73
C GLN A 8 -15.93 2.73 6.15
N LYS A 9 -15.92 1.40 6.29
CA LYS A 9 -15.99 0.73 7.59
C LYS A 9 -14.81 1.14 8.49
N LEU A 10 -13.57 1.09 7.97
CA LEU A 10 -12.38 1.52 8.72
C LEU A 10 -12.51 2.97 9.20
N PHE A 11 -13.04 3.86 8.36
CA PHE A 11 -13.25 5.25 8.74
C PHE A 11 -14.37 5.44 9.78
N TYR A 12 -15.44 4.65 9.71
CA TYR A 12 -16.55 4.73 10.66
C TYR A 12 -16.24 4.12 12.02
N ASP A 13 -15.44 3.04 12.05
CA ASP A 13 -15.10 2.34 13.28
C ASP A 13 -14.19 3.22 14.17
N GLU A 14 -13.28 4.01 13.59
CA GLU A 14 -12.39 4.94 14.32
C GLU A 14 -12.16 6.29 13.61
N PRO A 15 -13.19 7.17 13.51
CA PRO A 15 -13.15 8.37 12.67
C PRO A 15 -12.15 9.44 13.14
N GLN A 16 -11.59 9.34 14.35
CA GLN A 16 -10.65 10.32 14.88
C GLN A 16 -9.17 9.93 14.69
N ASN A 17 -8.89 8.71 14.19
CA ASN A 17 -7.52 8.23 14.01
C ASN A 17 -7.18 8.13 12.51
N ILE A 18 -6.86 9.28 11.90
CA ILE A 18 -6.53 9.36 10.47
C ILE A 18 -5.29 8.54 10.13
N ASP A 19 -4.30 8.50 11.04
CA ASP A 19 -3.05 7.77 10.81
C ASP A 19 -3.33 6.26 10.74
N TYR A 20 -4.09 5.71 11.71
CA TYR A 20 -4.51 4.31 11.69
C TYR A 20 -5.38 3.99 10.46
N TYR A 21 -6.27 4.89 10.09
CA TYR A 21 -7.09 4.74 8.88
C TYR A 21 -6.21 4.61 7.63
N LEU A 22 -5.25 5.52 7.43
CA LEU A 22 -4.37 5.50 6.28
C LEU A 22 -3.47 4.28 6.29
N GLU A 23 -2.92 3.89 7.44
CA GLU A 23 -2.11 2.69 7.56
C GLU A 23 -2.88 1.44 7.12
N SER A 24 -4.14 1.32 7.57
CA SER A 24 -5.03 0.22 7.22
C SER A 24 -5.39 0.23 5.73
N VAL A 25 -5.69 1.41 5.16
CA VAL A 25 -5.95 1.58 3.73
C VAL A 25 -4.74 1.16 2.89
N PHE A 26 -3.54 1.55 3.29
CA PHE A 26 -2.31 1.18 2.58
C PHE A 26 -2.08 -0.34 2.61
N GLY A 27 -2.41 -1.01 3.73
CA GLY A 27 -2.44 -2.47 3.77
C GLY A 27 -3.42 -3.09 2.75
N LEU A 28 -4.64 -2.57 2.68
CA LEU A 28 -5.64 -3.06 1.72
C LEU A 28 -5.26 -2.80 0.27
N LEU A 29 -4.69 -1.63 -0.03
CA LEU A 29 -4.22 -1.28 -1.37
C LEU A 29 -3.02 -2.13 -1.79
N HIS A 30 -2.13 -2.43 -0.86
CA HIS A 30 -1.03 -3.36 -1.08
C HIS A 30 -1.57 -4.73 -1.51
N ASP A 31 -2.49 -5.31 -0.74
CA ASP A 31 -3.10 -6.61 -1.04
C ASP A 31 -3.82 -6.62 -2.39
N GLU A 32 -4.54 -5.55 -2.72
CA GLU A 32 -5.25 -5.41 -3.99
C GLU A 32 -4.26 -5.35 -5.17
N ALA A 33 -3.19 -4.56 -5.05
CA ALA A 33 -2.13 -4.48 -6.05
C ALA A 33 -1.41 -5.83 -6.22
N SER A 34 -1.12 -6.54 -5.14
CA SER A 34 -0.51 -7.88 -5.21
C SER A 34 -1.43 -8.91 -5.87
N LYS A 35 -2.75 -8.90 -5.61
CA LYS A 35 -3.72 -9.77 -6.29
C LYS A 35 -3.79 -9.53 -7.80
N ARG A 36 -3.45 -8.32 -8.25
CA ARG A 36 -3.36 -7.93 -9.66
C ARG A 36 -2.04 -8.34 -10.32
N GLY A 37 -1.12 -8.95 -9.57
CA GLY A 37 0.19 -9.36 -10.09
C GLY A 37 1.16 -8.19 -10.26
N ILE A 38 0.90 -7.04 -9.63
CA ILE A 38 1.88 -5.96 -9.59
C ILE A 38 3.05 -6.44 -8.73
N GLU A 39 4.27 -6.34 -9.26
CA GLU A 39 5.47 -6.75 -8.55
C GLU A 39 6.63 -5.83 -8.89
N PHE A 40 7.46 -5.55 -7.90
CA PHE A 40 8.66 -4.75 -8.04
C PHE A 40 9.83 -5.54 -7.44
N GLU A 41 10.83 -5.86 -8.25
CA GLU A 41 12.11 -6.45 -7.78
C GLU A 41 11.93 -7.73 -6.92
N GLY A 42 10.86 -8.51 -7.15
CA GLY A 42 10.57 -9.73 -6.39
C GLY A 42 10.04 -9.49 -4.97
N TYR A 43 9.66 -8.25 -4.64
CA TYR A 43 9.34 -7.78 -3.29
C TYR A 43 8.36 -8.67 -2.54
N PHE A 44 7.20 -8.99 -3.13
CA PHE A 44 6.11 -9.62 -2.39
C PHE A 44 5.76 -11.00 -2.93
N ILE A 45 5.37 -11.11 -4.20
CA ILE A 45 4.85 -12.37 -4.76
C ILE A 45 5.95 -13.43 -4.80
N THR A 46 7.15 -13.07 -5.27
CA THR A 46 8.30 -13.98 -5.34
C THR A 46 8.74 -14.43 -3.94
N LYS A 47 9.00 -13.49 -3.02
CA LYS A 47 9.40 -13.84 -1.65
C LYS A 47 8.34 -14.59 -0.86
N TRP A 48 7.06 -14.28 -1.06
CA TRP A 48 5.96 -15.03 -0.43
C TRP A 48 5.92 -16.46 -0.95
N THR A 49 6.08 -16.65 -2.27
CA THR A 49 6.13 -17.99 -2.89
C THR A 49 7.32 -18.79 -2.37
N ASP A 50 8.50 -18.18 -2.28
CA ASP A 50 9.70 -18.82 -1.74
C ASP A 50 9.52 -19.20 -0.25
N SER A 51 8.91 -18.30 0.54
CA SER A 51 8.65 -18.53 1.97
C SER A 51 7.58 -19.59 2.21
N ALA A 52 6.51 -19.62 1.41
CA ALA A 52 5.49 -20.66 1.48
C ALA A 52 6.06 -22.06 1.18
N ASN A 53 7.10 -22.12 0.34
CA ASN A 53 7.84 -23.34 0.02
C ASN A 53 8.94 -23.65 1.05
N THR A 54 9.27 -22.72 1.96
CA THR A 54 10.30 -22.89 3.01
C THR A 54 9.84 -22.26 4.34
N ILE A 55 9.05 -23.00 5.13
CA ILE A 55 8.46 -22.58 6.44
C ILE A 55 9.48 -21.94 7.42
N ILE A 56 10.79 -22.16 7.25
CA ILE A 56 11.85 -21.77 8.18
C ILE A 56 12.36 -20.33 7.94
N ASN A 57 12.05 -19.69 6.79
CA ASN A 57 12.67 -18.42 6.38
C ASN A 57 11.69 -17.26 6.16
N PHE A 58 10.53 -17.25 6.83
CA PHE A 58 9.60 -16.13 6.73
C PHE A 58 10.20 -14.87 7.38
N ASP A 59 10.64 -13.93 6.55
CA ASP A 59 11.26 -12.67 6.98
C ASP A 59 10.17 -11.65 7.40
N GLU A 60 9.66 -11.83 8.62
CA GLU A 60 8.58 -11.02 9.19
C GLU A 60 8.95 -9.53 9.26
N GLU A 61 10.22 -9.21 9.54
CA GLU A 61 10.72 -7.82 9.56
C GLU A 61 10.67 -7.19 8.16
N TYR A 62 10.98 -7.97 7.12
CA TYR A 62 10.92 -7.50 5.74
C TYR A 62 9.48 -7.17 5.29
N PHE A 63 8.50 -7.98 5.70
CA PHE A 63 7.08 -7.80 5.36
C PHE A 63 6.33 -6.82 6.27
N SER A 64 6.79 -6.60 7.50
CA SER A 64 6.19 -5.64 8.46
C SER A 64 6.72 -4.21 8.30
N ASN A 65 7.71 -3.98 7.44
CA ASN A 65 8.26 -2.65 7.19
C ASN A 65 7.22 -1.73 6.48
N LEU A 66 6.65 -0.80 7.24
CA LEU A 66 5.64 0.15 6.77
C LEU A 66 6.13 1.06 5.64
N ASP A 67 7.39 1.53 5.69
CA ASP A 67 7.95 2.38 4.64
C ASP A 67 8.05 1.62 3.32
N ARG A 68 8.44 0.35 3.36
CA ARG A 68 8.52 -0.51 2.17
C ARG A 68 7.14 -0.81 1.60
N ARG A 69 6.16 -1.11 2.46
CA ARG A 69 4.76 -1.28 2.07
C ARG A 69 4.20 0.00 1.43
N ASN A 70 4.49 1.16 2.02
CA ASN A 70 4.02 2.44 1.50
C ASN A 70 4.65 2.75 0.14
N LEU A 71 5.96 2.55 -0.01
CA LEU A 71 6.65 2.67 -1.29
C LEU A 71 6.02 1.76 -2.37
N TYR A 72 5.64 0.53 -2.01
CA TYR A 72 4.96 -0.38 -2.92
C TYR A 72 3.62 0.17 -3.39
N VAL A 73 2.77 0.66 -2.47
CA VAL A 73 1.47 1.26 -2.82
C VAL A 73 1.65 2.49 -3.72
N TYR A 74 2.64 3.34 -3.44
CA TYR A 74 2.91 4.50 -4.29
C TYR A 74 3.39 4.11 -5.68
N LYS A 75 4.34 3.18 -5.80
CA LYS A 75 4.79 2.68 -7.10
C LYS A 75 3.64 1.99 -7.86
N ALA A 76 2.82 1.19 -7.19
CA ALA A 76 1.63 0.58 -7.79
C ALA A 76 0.62 1.62 -8.26
N SER A 77 0.38 2.68 -7.47
CA SER A 77 -0.49 3.79 -7.86
C SER A 77 0.06 4.58 -9.06
N ALA A 78 1.38 4.68 -9.19
CA ALA A 78 1.98 5.34 -10.35
C ALA A 78 1.85 4.51 -11.64
N SER A 79 1.79 3.18 -11.54
CA SER A 79 1.73 2.27 -12.69
C SER A 79 0.33 1.76 -13.04
N ASP A 80 -0.61 1.73 -12.08
CA ASP A 80 -1.96 1.18 -12.24
C ASP A 80 -3.04 2.24 -11.91
N PRO A 81 -3.82 2.68 -12.91
CA PRO A 81 -4.86 3.70 -12.72
C PRO A 81 -5.97 3.31 -11.75
N GLU A 82 -6.28 2.02 -11.62
CA GLU A 82 -7.30 1.55 -10.68
C GLU A 82 -6.81 1.65 -9.24
N ILE A 83 -5.56 1.25 -8.97
CA ILE A 83 -4.94 1.44 -7.65
C ILE A 83 -4.87 2.92 -7.29
N PHE A 84 -4.48 3.79 -8.23
CA PHE A 84 -4.49 5.24 -7.98
C PHE A 84 -5.89 5.77 -7.67
N THR A 85 -6.90 5.32 -8.41
CA THR A 85 -8.30 5.70 -8.18
C THR A 85 -8.77 5.27 -6.79
N LEU A 86 -8.40 4.07 -6.34
CA LEU A 86 -8.72 3.57 -5.01
C LEU A 86 -8.05 4.40 -3.90
N LEU A 87 -6.77 4.77 -4.08
CA LEU A 87 -6.06 5.67 -3.17
C LEU A 87 -6.77 7.02 -3.07
N GLN A 88 -7.16 7.62 -4.20
CA GLN A 88 -7.90 8.88 -4.22
C GLN A 88 -9.25 8.79 -3.50
N LYS A 89 -9.96 7.66 -3.65
CA LYS A 89 -11.23 7.41 -2.96
C LYS A 89 -11.04 7.35 -1.44
N ALA A 90 -10.00 6.67 -0.96
CA ALA A 90 -9.70 6.61 0.47
C ALA A 90 -9.42 8.01 1.07
N TYR A 91 -8.62 8.83 0.38
CA TYR A 91 -8.36 10.21 0.83
C TYR A 91 -9.64 11.05 0.84
N LYS A 92 -10.53 10.86 -0.14
CA LYS A 92 -11.83 11.53 -0.16
C LYS A 92 -12.74 11.12 1.00
N ILE A 93 -12.76 9.83 1.36
CA ILE A 93 -13.51 9.30 2.51
C ILE A 93 -13.01 9.96 3.81
N ALA A 94 -11.69 10.03 3.99
CA ALA A 94 -11.08 10.69 5.15
C ALA A 94 -11.12 12.23 5.11
N LYS A 95 -11.78 12.83 4.10
CA LYS A 95 -11.86 14.29 3.90
C LYS A 95 -10.49 14.96 3.82
N LEU A 96 -9.49 14.25 3.30
CA LEU A 96 -8.14 14.75 3.06
C LEU A 96 -8.03 15.37 1.66
N ARG A 97 -6.94 16.12 1.42
CA ARG A 97 -6.60 16.57 0.07
C ARG A 97 -6.31 15.36 -0.81
N VAL A 98 -7.10 15.17 -1.86
CA VAL A 98 -6.93 14.06 -2.81
C VAL A 98 -5.58 14.18 -3.53
N PRO A 99 -4.72 13.14 -3.49
CA PRO A 99 -3.40 13.20 -4.10
C PRO A 99 -3.51 13.28 -5.62
N GLN A 100 -2.60 14.05 -6.22
CA GLN A 100 -2.37 14.06 -7.66
C GLN A 100 -1.17 13.17 -7.99
N ILE A 101 -1.00 12.80 -9.26
CA ILE A 101 0.11 11.93 -9.66
C ILE A 101 1.49 12.50 -9.29
N ASN A 102 1.65 13.83 -9.31
CA ASN A 102 2.87 14.48 -8.87
C ASN A 102 3.15 14.31 -7.38
N ASP A 103 2.10 14.19 -6.54
CA ASP A 103 2.28 13.85 -5.12
C ASP A 103 2.84 12.44 -4.99
N ILE A 104 2.31 11.48 -5.76
CA ILE A 104 2.78 10.09 -5.76
C ILE A 104 4.25 10.00 -6.17
N HIS A 105 4.64 10.70 -7.25
CA HIS A 105 6.04 10.74 -7.67
C HIS A 105 6.96 11.35 -6.60
N ARG A 106 6.50 12.38 -5.89
CA ARG A 106 7.25 12.94 -4.76
C ARG A 106 7.42 11.93 -3.64
N GLU A 107 6.37 11.24 -3.24
CA GLU A 107 6.44 10.21 -2.19
C GLU A 107 7.43 9.09 -2.57
N ILE A 108 7.40 8.61 -3.82
CA ILE A 108 8.36 7.61 -4.31
C ILE A 108 9.81 8.12 -4.19
N PHE A 109 10.06 9.37 -4.59
CA PHE A 109 11.37 9.99 -4.49
C PHE A 109 11.83 10.10 -3.03
N GLU A 110 10.98 10.59 -2.14
CA GLU A 110 11.30 10.78 -0.71
C GLU A 110 11.61 9.46 0.01
N HIS A 111 10.93 8.36 -0.35
CA HIS A 111 11.25 7.03 0.18
C HIS A 111 12.61 6.54 -0.35
N GLY A 112 12.92 6.82 -1.61
CA GLY A 112 14.24 6.53 -2.19
C GLY A 112 15.38 7.25 -1.47
N GLU A 113 15.20 8.54 -1.15
CA GLU A 113 16.17 9.35 -0.39
C GLU A 113 16.39 8.82 1.05
N LYS A 114 15.36 8.22 1.66
CA LYS A 114 15.47 7.53 2.96
C LYS A 114 16.18 6.18 2.88
N GLY A 115 16.55 5.73 1.68
CA GLY A 115 17.19 4.43 1.45
C GLY A 115 16.23 3.25 1.40
N VAL A 116 14.91 3.49 1.34
CA VAL A 116 13.90 2.43 1.26
C VAL A 116 13.92 1.82 -0.13
N LYS A 117 14.14 0.50 -0.20
CA LYS A 117 14.24 -0.29 -1.43
C LYS A 117 13.57 -1.65 -1.26
N PHE A 118 13.29 -2.31 -2.38
CA PHE A 118 12.77 -3.67 -2.42
C PHE A 118 13.91 -4.68 -2.39
#